data_AF-A0A959XR24-F1
#
_entry.id   AF-A0A959XR24-F1
#
_cell.length_a   1.000
_cell.length_b   1.000
_cell.length_c   1.000
_cell.angle_alpha   90.00
_cell.angle_beta   90.00
_cell.angle_gamma   90.00
#
_symmetry.space_group_name_H-M   'P 1'
#
loop_
_entity.id
_entity.type
_entity.pdbx_description
1 polymer ?
#
loop_
_entity_poly.entity_id
_entity_poly.type
_entity_poly.pdbx_seq_one_letter_code
_entity_poly.pdbx_strand_id
1 'polypeptide(L)' 'MTIHNALGSLMRTTTLSANGSVDVSDLATGSYVLRVVDDDEVGVLRFVKE' A
#
# COMPACT_ATOMS: atom_id res chain seq x y z
N MET A 1 7.25 -3.07 2.29
CA MET A 1 6.28 -2.10 1.71
C MET A 1 5.30 -1.64 2.78
N THR A 2 4.78 -0.43 2.70
CA THR A 2 3.85 0.14 3.71
C THR A 2 2.58 0.72 3.09
N ILE A 3 1.43 0.50 3.74
CA ILE A 3 0.13 1.07 3.37
C ILE A 3 -0.25 2.16 4.37
N HIS A 4 -0.59 3.35 3.88
CA HIS A 4 -1.11 4.46 4.67
C HIS A 4 -2.54 4.81 4.26
N ASN A 5 -3.35 5.25 5.21
CA ASN A 5 -4.67 5.82 4.90
C ASN A 5 -4.54 7.26 4.38
N ALA A 6 -5.67 7.86 3.99
CA ALA A 6 -5.74 9.24 3.51
C ALA A 6 -5.22 10.30 4.49
N LEU A 7 -5.17 9.99 5.79
CA LEU A 7 -4.63 10.88 6.83
C LEU A 7 -3.11 10.74 6.99
N GLY A 8 -2.47 9.88 6.21
CA GLY A 8 -1.04 9.60 6.32
C GLY A 8 -0.68 8.63 7.46
N SER A 9 -1.67 8.07 8.16
CA SER A 9 -1.42 7.10 9.22
C SER A 9 -1.02 5.75 8.63
N LEU A 10 0.07 5.17 9.12
CA LEU A 10 0.50 3.81 8.77
C LEU A 10 -0.58 2.82 9.22
N MET A 11 -1.16 2.11 8.26
CA MET A 11 -2.14 1.06 8.51
C MET A 11 -1.46 -0.30 8.66
N ARG A 12 -0.45 -0.58 7.82
CA ARG A 12 0.19 -1.90 7.76
C ARG A 12 1.53 -1.88 7.04
N THR A 13 2.42 -2.78 7.45
CA THR A 13 3.56 -3.28 6.67
C THR A 13 3.21 -4.59 5.96
N THR A 14 3.48 -4.69 4.67
CA THR A 14 3.26 -5.92 3.89
C THR A 14 4.39 -6.14 2.88
N THR A 15 4.38 -7.31 2.25
CA THR A 15 5.37 -7.74 1.25
C THR A 15 4.65 -7.93 -0.08
N LEU A 16 5.31 -7.60 -1.20
CA LEU A 16 4.77 -7.96 -2.51
C LEU A 16 4.77 -9.48 -2.65
N SER A 17 3.72 -10.01 -3.25
CA SER A 17 3.69 -11.39 -3.70
C SER A 17 4.66 -11.56 -4.87
N ALA A 18 5.07 -12.78 -5.20
CA ALA A 18 6.04 -13.06 -6.27
C ALA A 18 5.61 -12.56 -7.66
N ASN A 19 4.32 -12.30 -7.86
CA ASN A 19 3.75 -11.72 -9.09
C ASN A 19 3.61 -10.18 -9.04
N GLY A 20 4.15 -9.52 -8.01
CA GLY A 20 4.02 -8.08 -7.84
C GLY A 20 2.68 -7.62 -7.26
N SER A 21 1.81 -8.54 -6.82
CA SER A 21 0.50 -8.19 -6.26
C SER A 21 0.54 -8.01 -4.74
N VAL A 22 -0.43 -7.22 -4.25
CA VAL A 22 -0.62 -6.90 -2.84
C VAL A 22 -2.08 -7.15 -2.51
N ASP A 23 -2.33 -8.01 -1.52
CA ASP A 23 -3.68 -8.22 -1.03
C ASP A 23 -4.10 -7.07 -0.11
N VAL A 24 -5.23 -6.44 -0.45
CA VAL A 24 -5.88 -5.34 0.27
C VAL A 24 -7.36 -5.65 0.54
N SER A 25 -7.72 -6.93 0.51
CA SER A 25 -9.09 -7.40 0.72
C SER A 25 -9.65 -6.99 2.08
N ASP A 26 -8.79 -6.93 3.09
CA ASP A 26 -9.14 -6.65 4.48
C ASP A 26 -9.09 -5.17 4.88
N LEU A 27 -8.69 -4.28 3.97
CA LEU A 27 -8.84 -2.84 4.18
C LEU A 27 -10.31 -2.45 4.06
N ALA A 28 -10.77 -1.53 4.90
CA ALA A 28 -12.09 -0.92 4.74
C ALA A 28 -12.14 -0.05 3.46
N THR A 29 -13.34 0.16 2.92
CA THR A 29 -13.59 1.14 1.85
C THR A 29 -12.95 2.49 2.20
N GLY A 30 -12.23 3.09 1.26
CA GLY A 30 -11.49 4.32 1.49
C GLY A 30 -10.32 4.54 0.54
N SER A 31 -9.62 5.66 0.71
CA SER A 31 -8.45 6.02 -0.10
C SER A 31 -7.14 5.67 0.63
N TYR A 32 -6.20 5.10 -0.12
CA TYR A 32 -4.94 4.61 0.43
C TYR A 32 -3.76 5.00 -0.44
N VAL A 33 -2.60 5.09 0.23
CA VAL A 33 -1.29 5.29 -0.40
C VAL A 33 -0.42 4.08 -0.10
N LEU A 34 0.02 3.42 -1.15
CA LEU A 34 1.00 2.34 -1.09
C LEU A 34 2.38 2.93 -1.37
N ARG A 35 3.31 2.72 -0.43
CA ARG A 35 4.71 3.11 -0.59
C ARG A 35 5.57 1.86 -0.65
N VAL A 36 6.16 1.65 -1.82
CA VAL A 36 7.17 0.62 -2.11
C VAL A 36 8.53 1.28 -1.96
N VAL A 37 9.42 0.61 -1.23
CA VAL A 37 10.81 1.02 -1.08
C VAL A 37 11.62 -0.22 -1.43
N ASP A 38 12.43 -0.12 -2.47
CA ASP A 38 13.32 -1.16 -2.92
C ASP A 38 14.69 -0.54 -3.20
N ASP A 39 15.67 -0.90 -2.35
CA ASP A 39 17.02 -0.34 -2.32
C ASP A 39 17.04 1.21 -2.42
N ASP A 40 17.28 1.76 -3.63
CA ASP A 40 17.33 3.20 -3.93
C ASP A 40 16.07 3.76 -4.63
N GLU A 41 15.08 2.91 -4.94
CA GLU A 41 13.86 3.29 -5.63
C GLU A 41 12.65 3.35 -4.68
N VAL A 42 11.90 4.46 -4.78
CA VAL A 42 10.65 4.64 -4.04
C VAL A 42 9.49 4.74 -5.03
N GLY A 43 8.68 3.69 -5.08
CA GLY A 43 7.41 3.66 -5.80
C GLY A 43 6.25 4.13 -4.93
N VAL A 44 5.36 4.97 -5.46
CA VAL A 44 4.13 5.40 -4.78
C VAL A 44 2.92 5.15 -5.67
N LEU A 45 1.97 4.36 -5.17
CA LEU A 45 0.68 4.10 -5.81
C LEU A 45 -0.45 4.65 -4.93
N ARG A 46 -1.41 5.32 -5.55
CA ARG A 46 -2.64 5.78 -4.89
C ARG A 46 -3.82 5.02 -5.46
N PHE A 47 -4.68 4.51 -4.58
CA PHE A 47 -5.87 3.77 -4.99
C PHE A 47 -7.04 4.06 -4.05
N VAL A 48 -8.25 3.87 -4.57
CA VAL A 48 -9.50 3.92 -3.81
C VAL A 48 -10.08 2.52 -3.78
N LYS A 49 -10.40 2.04 -2.59
CA LYS A 49 -11.19 0.82 -2.40
C LYS A 49 -12.64 1.23 -2.24
N GLU A 50 -13.51 0.72 -3.10
CA GLU A 50 -14.97 0.85 -3.02
C GLU A 50 -15.57 -0.30 -2.21
#